data_AF-A0A2T1C5C8-F1
#
_entry.id   AF-A0A2T1C5C8-F1
#
_cell.length_a   1.000
_cell.length_b   1.000
_cell.length_c   1.000
_cell.angle_alpha   90.00
_cell.angle_beta   90.00
_cell.angle_gamma   90.00
#
_symmetry.space_group_name_H-M   'P 1'
#
loop_
_entity.id
_entity.type
_entity.pdbx_description
1 polymer ?
#
loop_
_entity_poly.entity_id
_entity_poly.type
_entity_poly.pdbx_seq_one_letter_code
_entity_poly.pdbx_strand_id
1 'polypeptide(L)'
;MKIIEHNDRSLHIADRNRQCLWGLLFATPFIAISLGVTVLTAKLITLECQRLESRQIECQRTVTGIFGAEKDRIPGNLKTATTIKTSGIGVVLETTKGRVELAPYRAFVTDRIDKTVDRLNAFIKNPQQATISVEQDDRWANYLGSVNFFIGGMAIAFGALAIPVGMSCKLDRNSGEVIIAKKYWLYGDRQMVLPLSKIDRALVRELPFSLNRKSVYNIHLVPSAGKKVSLSVPSQNLSQYQEIVDVTNDFLRRYA
;
A
#
# COMPACT_ATOMS: atom_id res chain seq x y z
N MET A 1 -2.99 -27.92 -6.32
CA MET A 1 -1.91 -28.87 -6.63
C MET A 1 -2.48 -30.10 -7.34
N LYS A 2 -1.78 -30.65 -8.33
CA LYS A 2 -2.20 -31.82 -9.13
C LYS A 2 -0.99 -32.69 -9.47
N ILE A 3 -1.21 -33.99 -9.58
CA ILE A 3 -0.23 -34.95 -10.12
C ILE A 3 -0.19 -34.77 -11.64
N ILE A 4 1.00 -34.49 -12.18
CA ILE A 4 1.24 -34.29 -13.63
C ILE A 4 1.83 -35.55 -14.25
N GLU A 5 2.65 -36.28 -13.49
CA GLU A 5 3.30 -37.51 -13.94
C GLU A 5 3.34 -38.50 -12.77
N HIS A 6 2.97 -39.75 -13.01
CA HIS A 6 3.06 -40.83 -12.03
C HIS A 6 3.34 -42.14 -12.74
N ASN A 7 4.55 -42.67 -12.53
CA ASN A 7 4.95 -44.00 -12.95
C ASN A 7 5.96 -44.57 -11.94
N ASP A 8 6.50 -45.77 -12.19
CA ASP A 8 7.41 -46.43 -11.26
C ASP A 8 8.78 -45.74 -11.09
N ARG A 9 9.13 -44.77 -11.95
CA ARG A 9 10.41 -44.07 -11.96
C ARG A 9 10.29 -42.62 -11.52
N SER A 10 9.17 -41.95 -11.81
CA SER A 10 8.96 -40.53 -11.56
C SER A 10 7.59 -40.23 -11.00
N LEU A 11 7.56 -39.31 -10.04
CA LEU A 11 6.35 -38.65 -9.55
C LEU A 11 6.53 -37.15 -9.65
N HIS A 12 5.75 -36.50 -10.50
CA HIS A 12 5.76 -35.05 -10.66
C HIS A 12 4.42 -34.47 -10.25
N ILE A 13 4.47 -33.55 -9.29
CA ILE A 13 3.32 -32.85 -8.77
C ILE A 13 3.56 -31.35 -8.96
N ALA A 14 2.57 -30.62 -9.47
CA ALA A 14 2.69 -29.18 -9.56
C ALA A 14 1.41 -28.45 -9.17
N ASP A 15 1.57 -27.19 -8.82
CA ASP A 15 0.51 -26.26 -8.53
C ASP A 15 0.71 -24.95 -9.27
N ARG A 16 -0.41 -24.36 -9.69
CA ARG A 16 -0.45 -23.02 -10.26
C ARG A 16 -1.29 -22.16 -9.34
N ASN A 17 -0.65 -21.19 -8.71
CA ASN A 17 -1.30 -20.34 -7.73
C ASN A 17 -1.68 -18.99 -8.33
N ARG A 18 -2.96 -18.62 -8.20
CA ARG A 18 -3.47 -17.29 -8.56
C ARG A 18 -3.65 -16.38 -7.34
N GLN A 19 -3.37 -16.84 -6.12
CA GLN A 19 -3.53 -16.03 -4.90
C GLN A 19 -2.66 -14.76 -4.93
N CYS A 20 -1.47 -14.80 -5.54
CA CYS A 20 -0.65 -13.59 -5.75
C CYS A 20 -1.41 -12.53 -6.55
N LEU A 21 -2.10 -12.92 -7.64
CA LEU A 21 -2.89 -12.00 -8.47
C LEU A 21 -4.05 -11.39 -7.66
N TRP A 22 -4.75 -12.20 -6.88
CA TRP A 22 -5.82 -11.72 -6.01
C TRP A 22 -5.33 -10.75 -4.92
N GLY A 23 -4.19 -11.06 -4.29
CA GLY A 23 -3.58 -10.18 -3.31
C GLY A 23 -3.17 -8.83 -3.90
N LEU A 24 -2.61 -8.82 -5.11
CA LEU A 24 -2.29 -7.59 -5.83
C LEU A 24 -3.54 -6.80 -6.21
N LEU A 25 -4.57 -7.45 -6.75
CA LEU A 25 -5.85 -6.81 -7.07
C LEU A 25 -6.50 -6.18 -5.83
N PHE A 26 -6.38 -6.83 -4.67
CA PHE A 26 -6.89 -6.30 -3.41
C PHE A 26 -6.06 -5.13 -2.88
N ALA A 27 -4.74 -5.11 -3.11
CA ALA A 27 -3.87 -3.99 -2.74
C ALA A 27 -4.12 -2.73 -3.58
N THR A 28 -4.45 -2.89 -4.86
CA THR A 28 -4.65 -1.78 -5.82
C THR A 28 -5.55 -0.66 -5.30
N PRO A 29 -6.79 -0.89 -4.83
CA PRO A 29 -7.66 0.20 -4.38
C PRO A 29 -7.06 1.01 -3.22
N PHE A 30 -6.37 0.37 -2.28
CA PHE A 30 -5.73 1.08 -1.16
C PHE A 30 -4.64 2.04 -1.64
N ILE A 31 -3.80 1.56 -2.56
CA ILE A 31 -2.73 2.36 -3.16
C ILE A 31 -3.33 3.48 -4.03
N ALA A 32 -4.32 3.17 -4.87
CA ALA A 32 -4.92 4.15 -5.78
C ALA A 32 -5.67 5.25 -5.01
N ILE A 33 -6.45 4.90 -3.98
CA ILE A 33 -7.14 5.87 -3.13
C ILE A 33 -6.12 6.76 -2.40
N SER A 34 -5.08 6.17 -1.84
CA SER A 34 -4.05 6.94 -1.14
C SER A 34 -3.34 7.95 -2.07
N LEU A 35 -2.94 7.49 -3.26
CA LEU A 35 -2.32 8.36 -4.27
C LEU A 35 -3.31 9.43 -4.75
N GLY A 36 -4.55 9.07 -5.03
CA GLY A 36 -5.59 9.99 -5.47
C GLY A 36 -5.88 11.08 -4.45
N VAL A 37 -6.04 10.71 -3.17
CA VAL A 37 -6.21 11.68 -2.08
C VAL A 37 -4.99 12.60 -2.01
N THR A 38 -3.78 12.03 -2.01
CA THR A 38 -2.54 12.82 -1.95
C THR A 38 -2.46 13.83 -3.10
N VAL A 39 -2.80 13.42 -4.32
CA VAL A 39 -2.79 14.30 -5.50
C VAL A 39 -3.80 15.43 -5.36
N LEU A 40 -5.00 15.16 -4.83
CA LEU A 40 -6.06 16.14 -4.67
C LEU A 40 -5.80 17.12 -3.52
N THR A 41 -5.13 16.68 -2.45
CA THR A 41 -4.93 17.46 -1.22
C THR A 41 -3.53 18.05 -1.07
N ALA A 42 -2.55 17.63 -1.87
CA ALA A 42 -1.20 18.18 -1.87
C ALA A 42 -1.19 19.52 -2.62
N LYS A 43 -1.71 20.56 -1.95
CA LYS A 43 -1.74 21.92 -2.46
C LYS A 43 -0.93 22.84 -1.55
N LEU A 44 -0.19 23.74 -2.16
CA LEU A 44 0.47 24.87 -1.54
C LEU A 44 -0.36 26.12 -1.84
N ILE A 45 -0.65 26.92 -0.82
CA ILE A 45 -1.37 28.18 -1.01
C ILE A 45 -0.45 29.33 -0.64
N THR A 46 -0.26 30.25 -1.57
CA THR A 46 0.45 31.51 -1.32
C THR A 46 -0.53 32.66 -1.47
N LEU A 47 -0.60 33.54 -0.47
CA LEU A 47 -1.34 34.79 -0.54
C LEU A 47 -0.35 35.94 -0.63
N GLU A 48 -0.42 36.69 -1.71
CA GLU A 48 0.35 37.92 -1.89
C GLU A 48 -0.60 39.09 -1.83
N CYS A 49 -0.33 40.05 -0.95
CA CYS A 49 -1.10 41.28 -0.88
C CYS A 49 -0.20 42.49 -1.12
N GLN A 50 -0.70 43.43 -1.90
CA GLN A 50 -0.04 44.69 -2.22
C GLN A 50 -0.94 45.87 -1.84
N ARG A 51 -0.32 46.87 -1.22
CA ARG A 51 -0.96 48.14 -0.88
C ARG A 51 -0.76 49.11 -2.05
N LEU A 52 -1.84 49.45 -2.76
CA LEU A 52 -1.81 50.41 -3.87
C LEU A 52 -1.83 51.86 -3.35
N GLU A 53 -2.67 52.11 -2.34
CA GLU A 53 -2.80 53.37 -1.64
C GLU A 53 -2.88 53.12 -0.13
N SER A 54 -2.69 54.15 0.71
CA SER A 54 -2.65 54.03 2.18
C SER A 54 -3.80 53.22 2.80
N ARG A 55 -4.96 53.12 2.13
CA ARG A 55 -6.13 52.36 2.57
C ARG A 55 -6.57 51.22 1.67
N GLN A 56 -5.94 50.99 0.51
CA GLN A 56 -6.36 49.98 -0.46
C GLN A 56 -5.34 48.83 -0.52
N ILE A 57 -5.78 47.64 -0.12
CA ILE A 57 -5.01 46.40 -0.11
C ILE A 57 -5.69 45.43 -1.08
N GLU A 58 -4.98 45.10 -2.15
CA GLU A 58 -5.39 44.05 -3.08
C GLU A 58 -4.60 42.77 -2.78
N CYS A 59 -5.27 41.63 -2.84
CA CYS A 59 -4.64 40.34 -2.61
C CYS A 59 -4.87 39.39 -3.78
N GLN A 60 -3.85 38.58 -4.06
CA GLN A 60 -3.88 37.50 -5.02
C GLN A 60 -3.53 36.20 -4.30
N ARG A 61 -4.38 35.21 -4.46
CA ARG A 61 -4.14 33.84 -4.00
C ARG A 61 -3.58 33.03 -5.16
N THR A 62 -2.49 32.32 -4.91
CA THR A 62 -1.96 31.30 -5.80
C THR A 62 -2.12 29.95 -5.14
N VAL A 63 -2.81 29.02 -5.78
CA VAL A 63 -2.95 27.63 -5.35
C VAL A 63 -2.11 26.75 -6.27
N THR A 64 -1.01 26.22 -5.76
CA THR A 64 -0.11 25.34 -6.50
C THR A 64 -0.33 23.90 -6.09
N GLY A 65 -0.81 23.07 -7.02
CA GLY A 65 -0.94 21.63 -6.85
C GLY A 65 -0.04 20.86 -7.80
N ILE A 66 -0.22 19.54 -7.85
CA ILE A 66 0.55 18.65 -8.74
C ILE A 66 0.27 18.93 -10.22
N PHE A 67 -0.95 19.36 -10.56
CA PHE A 67 -1.36 19.62 -11.95
C PHE A 67 -1.09 21.04 -12.44
N GLY A 68 -0.51 21.91 -11.60
CA GLY A 68 -0.21 23.30 -11.96
C GLY A 68 -0.61 24.31 -10.89
N ALA A 69 -0.54 25.58 -11.26
CA ALA A 69 -0.86 26.70 -10.38
C ALA A 69 -2.07 27.47 -10.91
N GLU A 70 -3.04 27.71 -10.03
CA GLU A 70 -4.19 28.58 -10.28
C GLU A 70 -4.01 29.88 -9.50
N LYS A 71 -4.35 31.01 -10.12
CA LYS A 71 -4.23 32.34 -9.54
C LYS A 71 -5.59 33.02 -9.51
N ASP A 72 -6.03 33.36 -8.31
CA ASP A 72 -7.29 34.05 -8.07
C ASP A 72 -7.04 35.41 -7.43
N ARG A 73 -7.69 36.45 -7.92
CA ARG A 73 -7.75 37.73 -7.21
C ARG A 73 -8.81 37.66 -6.12
N ILE A 74 -8.44 38.05 -4.91
CA ILE A 74 -9.39 38.16 -3.80
C ILE A 74 -10.26 39.40 -4.04
N PRO A 75 -11.59 39.26 -4.11
CA PRO A 75 -12.47 40.37 -4.43
C PRO A 75 -12.55 41.37 -3.27
N GLY A 76 -12.37 42.65 -3.59
CA GLY A 76 -12.52 43.75 -2.65
C GLY A 76 -11.26 44.02 -1.83
N ASN A 77 -11.37 45.02 -0.95
CA ASN A 77 -10.27 45.48 -0.13
C ASN A 77 -10.21 44.68 1.18
N LEU A 78 -9.02 44.19 1.55
CA LEU A 78 -8.81 43.41 2.77
C LEU A 78 -9.00 44.27 4.03
N LYS A 79 -9.85 43.82 4.96
CA LYS A 79 -10.15 44.53 6.23
C LYS A 79 -9.57 43.83 7.46
N THR A 80 -9.70 42.51 7.53
CA THR A 80 -9.19 41.71 8.65
C THR A 80 -9.00 40.25 8.21
N ALA A 81 -8.20 39.52 8.96
CA ALA A 81 -8.07 38.07 8.86
C ALA A 81 -8.49 37.43 10.18
N THR A 82 -9.15 36.27 10.12
CA THR A 82 -9.60 35.51 11.28
C THR A 82 -9.34 34.02 11.09
N THR A 83 -9.21 33.29 12.20
CA THR A 83 -9.11 31.82 12.19
C THR A 83 -10.46 31.18 12.51
N ILE A 84 -10.91 30.24 11.68
CA ILE A 84 -12.08 29.39 11.97
C ILE A 84 -11.61 27.96 12.24
N LYS A 85 -11.66 27.55 13.52
CA LYS A 85 -11.21 26.22 14.00
C LYS A 85 -12.25 25.12 13.84
N THR A 86 -13.53 25.45 13.92
CA THR A 86 -14.65 24.50 14.05
C THR A 86 -14.96 23.68 12.79
N SER A 87 -14.51 24.12 11.62
CA SER A 87 -14.85 23.51 10.32
C SER A 87 -13.63 23.10 9.48
N GLY A 88 -12.41 23.28 10.02
CA GLY A 88 -11.17 23.04 9.27
C GLY A 88 -10.94 24.06 8.14
N ILE A 89 -11.62 25.20 8.15
CA ILE A 89 -11.48 26.25 7.12
C ILE A 89 -10.16 27.03 7.31
N GLY A 90 -9.64 27.13 8.53
CA GLY A 90 -8.35 27.80 8.79
C GLY A 90 -8.49 29.31 8.67
N VAL A 91 -7.75 29.94 7.75
CA VAL A 91 -7.74 31.41 7.57
C VAL A 91 -8.93 31.87 6.72
N VAL A 92 -9.71 32.81 7.26
CA VAL A 92 -10.77 33.53 6.54
C VAL A 92 -10.44 35.00 6.47
N LEU A 93 -10.43 35.53 5.25
CA LEU A 93 -10.22 36.93 4.95
C LEU A 93 -11.58 37.64 4.89
N GLU A 94 -11.71 38.76 5.60
CA GLU A 94 -12.87 39.62 5.49
C GLU A 94 -12.53 40.82 4.61
N THR A 95 -13.29 40.99 3.52
CA THR A 95 -13.08 42.05 2.53
C THR A 95 -14.30 42.95 2.42
N THR A 96 -14.19 44.03 1.65
CA THR A 96 -15.36 44.88 1.32
C THR A 96 -16.43 44.16 0.50
N LYS A 97 -16.10 43.04 -0.16
CA LYS A 97 -17.04 42.26 -1.00
C LYS A 97 -17.55 40.98 -0.32
N GLY A 98 -17.07 40.66 0.88
CA GLY A 98 -17.54 39.52 1.66
C GLY A 98 -16.41 38.76 2.34
N ARG A 99 -16.72 37.55 2.81
CA ARG A 99 -15.74 36.64 3.41
C ARG A 99 -15.20 35.69 2.36
N VAL A 100 -13.89 35.50 2.38
CA VAL A 100 -13.19 34.62 1.44
C VAL A 100 -12.28 33.68 2.22
N GLU A 101 -12.51 32.38 2.06
CA GLU A 101 -11.66 31.34 2.64
C GLU A 101 -10.32 31.33 1.89
N LEU A 102 -9.21 31.39 2.63
CA LEU A 102 -7.90 31.36 2.01
C LEU A 102 -7.64 29.98 1.39
N ALA A 103 -7.93 28.92 2.14
CA ALA A 103 -7.86 27.55 1.67
C ALA A 103 -9.27 27.02 1.35
N PRO A 104 -9.57 26.62 0.11
CA PRO A 104 -10.89 26.10 -0.27
C PRO A 104 -11.10 24.64 0.18
N TYR A 105 -10.24 24.09 1.02
CA TYR A 105 -10.26 22.72 1.49
C TYR A 105 -9.94 22.65 2.97
N ARG A 106 -10.33 21.55 3.63
CA ARG A 106 -10.08 21.37 5.06
C ARG A 106 -8.58 21.33 5.33
N ALA A 107 -8.08 22.37 5.98
CA ALA A 107 -6.75 22.44 6.53
C ALA A 107 -6.81 22.11 8.02
N PHE A 108 -5.81 21.40 8.53
CA PHE A 108 -5.66 21.23 9.97
C PHE A 108 -5.28 22.57 10.59
N VAL A 109 -6.13 23.08 11.49
CA VAL A 109 -5.83 24.35 12.15
C VAL A 109 -4.75 24.15 13.20
N THR A 110 -3.56 24.67 12.90
CA THR A 110 -2.38 24.62 13.78
C THR A 110 -2.06 26.02 14.29
N ASP A 111 -1.17 26.12 15.28
CA ASP A 111 -0.65 27.41 15.79
C ASP A 111 0.02 28.26 14.69
N ARG A 112 0.45 27.64 13.59
CA ARG A 112 0.97 28.37 12.42
C ARG A 112 -0.12 29.22 11.76
N ILE A 113 -1.37 28.76 11.77
CA ILE A 113 -2.50 29.48 11.18
C ILE A 113 -2.78 30.77 11.96
N ASP A 114 -2.79 30.70 13.29
CA ASP A 114 -2.98 31.86 14.14
C ASP A 114 -1.85 32.90 13.92
N LYS A 115 -0.59 32.44 13.78
CA LYS A 115 0.54 33.32 13.41
C LYS A 115 0.39 33.96 12.03
N THR A 116 -0.17 33.26 11.05
CA THR A 116 -0.46 33.80 9.72
C THR A 116 -1.52 34.91 9.80
N VAL A 117 -2.59 34.68 10.58
CA VAL A 117 -3.63 35.68 10.83
C VAL A 117 -3.06 36.91 11.53
N ASP A 118 -2.22 36.73 12.56
CA ASP A 118 -1.58 37.84 13.26
C ASP A 118 -0.68 38.67 12.33
N ARG A 119 0.09 38.01 11.45
CA ARG A 119 0.91 38.68 10.43
C ARG A 119 0.08 39.49 9.45
N LEU A 120 -1.03 38.93 8.97
CA LEU A 120 -1.94 39.65 8.06
C LEU A 120 -2.56 40.86 8.76
N ASN A 121 -3.03 40.70 10.01
CA ASN A 121 -3.60 41.79 10.79
C ASN A 121 -2.57 42.86 11.14
N ALA A 122 -1.31 42.50 11.38
CA ALA A 122 -0.22 43.45 11.56
C ALA A 122 0.07 44.25 10.28
N PHE A 123 0.11 43.59 9.11
CA PHE A 123 0.26 44.25 7.81
C PHE A 123 -0.90 45.22 7.52
N ILE A 124 -2.14 44.82 7.79
CA ILE A 124 -3.31 45.67 7.61
C ILE A 124 -3.18 46.97 8.44
N LYS A 125 -2.76 46.84 9.70
CA LYS A 125 -2.57 47.96 10.64
C LYS A 125 -1.33 48.82 10.36
N ASN A 126 -0.34 48.31 9.63
CA ASN A 126 0.89 49.03 9.30
C ASN A 126 0.83 49.64 7.88
N PRO A 127 0.56 50.96 7.74
CA PRO A 127 0.45 51.58 6.42
C PRO A 127 1.80 51.72 5.69
N GLN A 128 2.94 51.61 6.40
CA GLN A 128 4.27 51.71 5.79
C GLN A 128 4.70 50.42 5.08
N GLN A 129 4.07 49.29 5.40
CA GLN A 129 4.37 48.04 4.76
C GLN A 129 3.62 47.95 3.42
N ALA A 130 4.37 47.94 2.32
CA ALA A 130 3.82 47.94 0.96
C ALA A 130 3.28 46.57 0.53
N THR A 131 3.92 45.48 0.96
CA THR A 131 3.56 44.12 0.56
C THR A 131 3.67 43.12 1.71
N ILE A 132 2.91 42.04 1.59
CA ILE A 132 3.04 40.84 2.43
C ILE A 132 2.83 39.60 1.56
N SER A 133 3.60 38.55 1.85
CA SER A 133 3.38 37.22 1.32
C SER A 133 3.27 36.23 2.48
N VAL A 134 2.23 35.41 2.48
CA VAL A 134 2.07 34.32 3.44
C VAL A 134 1.84 33.01 2.70
N GLU A 135 2.47 31.95 3.21
CA GLU A 135 2.42 30.61 2.64
C GLU A 135 1.74 29.66 3.63
N GLN A 136 0.82 28.85 3.11
CA GLN A 136 0.18 27.77 3.82
C GLN A 136 0.48 26.46 3.07
N ASP A 137 1.34 25.65 3.68
CA ASP A 137 1.73 24.32 3.19
C ASP A 137 1.07 23.23 4.04
N ASP A 138 -0.06 22.73 3.55
CA ASP A 138 -0.81 21.64 4.18
C ASP A 138 -0.46 20.25 3.62
N ARG A 139 0.56 20.16 2.74
CA ARG A 139 0.92 18.91 2.06
C ARG A 139 1.25 17.81 3.06
N TRP A 140 1.98 18.15 4.13
CA TRP A 140 2.41 17.19 5.15
C TRP A 140 1.29 16.72 6.08
N ALA A 141 0.37 17.62 6.45
CA ALA A 141 -0.74 17.26 7.34
C ALA A 141 -1.71 16.28 6.67
N ASN A 142 -1.97 16.48 5.38
CA ASN A 142 -2.80 15.57 4.58
C ASN A 142 -2.09 14.26 4.23
N TYR A 143 -0.76 14.28 4.12
CA TYR A 143 0.06 13.11 3.85
C TYR A 143 -0.02 12.05 4.98
N LEU A 144 -0.14 12.46 6.24
CA LEU A 144 -0.21 11.51 7.38
C LEU A 144 -1.45 10.60 7.33
N GLY A 145 -2.58 11.10 6.83
CA GLY A 145 -3.80 10.31 6.65
C GLY A 145 -3.69 9.34 5.48
N SER A 146 -3.19 9.80 4.33
CA SER A 146 -3.09 8.97 3.12
C SER A 146 -1.96 7.93 3.21
N VAL A 147 -0.87 8.22 3.93
CA VAL A 147 0.26 7.30 4.12
C VAL A 147 -0.15 5.98 4.73
N ASN A 148 -1.08 5.96 5.69
CA ASN A 148 -1.50 4.71 6.31
C ASN A 148 -2.14 3.75 5.30
N PHE A 149 -2.98 4.28 4.40
CA PHE A 149 -3.56 3.50 3.30
C PHE A 149 -2.49 3.04 2.31
N PHE A 150 -1.50 3.88 2.01
CA PHE A 150 -0.39 3.51 1.14
C PHE A 150 0.43 2.37 1.73
N ILE A 151 0.87 2.50 2.98
CA ILE A 151 1.66 1.50 3.70
C ILE A 151 0.89 0.18 3.80
N GLY A 152 -0.39 0.24 4.17
CA GLY A 152 -1.25 -0.95 4.22
C GLY A 152 -1.36 -1.65 2.87
N GLY A 153 -1.61 -0.88 1.79
CA GLY A 153 -1.65 -1.41 0.43
C GLY A 153 -0.32 -2.03 0.01
N MET A 154 0.80 -1.38 0.28
CA MET A 154 2.14 -1.88 -0.02
C MET A 154 2.46 -3.16 0.76
N ALA A 155 2.10 -3.24 2.04
CA ALA A 155 2.29 -4.45 2.84
C ALA A 155 1.52 -5.65 2.28
N ILE A 156 0.27 -5.44 1.84
CA ILE A 156 -0.53 -6.47 1.17
C ILE A 156 0.12 -6.88 -0.15
N ALA A 157 0.55 -5.91 -0.97
CA ALA A 157 1.20 -6.18 -2.25
C ALA A 157 2.49 -6.99 -2.09
N PHE A 158 3.38 -6.59 -1.17
CA PHE A 158 4.62 -7.32 -0.90
C PHE A 158 4.36 -8.71 -0.30
N GLY A 159 3.38 -8.83 0.61
CA GLY A 159 2.93 -10.11 1.13
C GLY A 159 2.44 -11.05 0.03
N ALA A 160 1.67 -10.53 -0.93
CA ALA A 160 1.19 -11.29 -2.08
C ALA A 160 2.34 -11.73 -3.01
N LEU A 161 3.31 -10.86 -3.28
CA LEU A 161 4.47 -11.14 -4.12
C LEU A 161 5.42 -12.19 -3.51
N ALA A 162 5.40 -12.33 -2.19
CA ALA A 162 6.15 -13.37 -1.48
C ALA A 162 5.52 -14.77 -1.62
N ILE A 163 4.31 -14.88 -2.18
CA ILE A 163 3.65 -16.15 -2.46
C ILE A 163 4.09 -16.64 -3.85
N PRO A 164 4.58 -17.88 -4.00
CA PRO A 164 4.95 -18.41 -5.31
C PRO A 164 3.73 -18.54 -6.22
N VAL A 165 3.88 -18.12 -7.48
CA VAL A 165 2.85 -18.23 -8.53
C VAL A 165 2.78 -19.64 -9.12
N GLY A 166 3.82 -20.43 -8.94
CA GLY A 166 3.87 -21.83 -9.31
C GLY A 166 4.81 -22.59 -8.39
N MET A 167 4.47 -23.84 -8.10
CA MET A 167 5.33 -24.76 -7.38
C MET A 167 5.30 -26.10 -8.09
N SER A 168 6.45 -26.76 -8.20
CA SER A 168 6.53 -28.14 -8.64
C SER A 168 7.46 -28.95 -7.76
N CYS A 169 7.17 -30.24 -7.65
CA CYS A 169 7.97 -31.22 -6.95
C CYS A 169 8.07 -32.44 -7.86
N LYS A 170 9.29 -32.79 -8.27
CA LYS A 170 9.58 -33.99 -9.04
C LYS A 170 10.44 -34.92 -8.19
N LEU A 171 9.93 -36.11 -7.89
CA LEU A 171 10.67 -37.20 -7.29
C LEU A 171 11.10 -38.11 -8.45
N ASP A 172 12.40 -38.36 -8.59
CA ASP A 172 12.97 -39.14 -9.68
C ASP A 172 13.89 -40.23 -9.12
N ARG A 173 13.52 -41.49 -9.33
CA ARG A 173 14.29 -42.64 -8.83
C ARG A 173 15.55 -42.89 -9.65
N ASN A 174 15.57 -42.48 -10.91
CA ASN A 174 16.74 -42.72 -11.76
C ASN A 174 17.92 -41.85 -11.31
N SER A 175 17.65 -40.58 -10.99
CA SER A 175 18.67 -39.71 -10.41
C SER A 175 18.80 -39.88 -8.90
N GLY A 176 17.78 -40.43 -8.23
CA GLY A 176 17.75 -40.53 -6.76
C GLY A 176 17.52 -39.18 -6.10
N GLU A 177 16.83 -38.26 -6.79
CA GLU A 177 16.66 -36.87 -6.38
C GLU A 177 15.19 -36.45 -6.27
N VAL A 178 14.96 -35.46 -5.41
CA VAL A 178 13.74 -34.68 -5.32
C VAL A 178 14.05 -33.25 -5.69
N ILE A 179 13.42 -32.77 -6.75
CA ILE A 179 13.59 -31.44 -7.28
C ILE A 179 12.34 -30.63 -6.96
N ILE A 180 12.48 -29.57 -6.17
CA ILE A 180 11.40 -28.67 -5.77
C ILE A 180 11.66 -27.32 -6.41
N ALA A 181 10.81 -26.91 -7.35
CA ALA A 181 10.90 -25.60 -8.00
C ALA A 181 9.76 -24.69 -7.54
N LYS A 182 10.09 -23.42 -7.28
CA LYS A 182 9.13 -22.38 -6.91
C LYS A 182 9.34 -21.18 -7.82
N LYS A 183 8.27 -20.77 -8.49
CA LYS A 183 8.26 -19.61 -9.38
C LYS A 183 7.68 -18.41 -8.68
N TYR A 184 8.35 -17.28 -8.78
CA TYR A 184 7.93 -16.01 -8.19
C TYR A 184 7.89 -14.93 -9.27
N TRP A 185 7.05 -13.93 -9.09
CA TRP A 185 7.04 -12.77 -9.99
C TRP A 185 8.24 -11.83 -9.77
N LEU A 186 8.64 -11.61 -8.51
CA LEU A 186 9.64 -10.59 -8.16
C LEU A 186 10.94 -11.16 -7.60
N TYR A 187 10.90 -12.31 -6.92
CA TYR A 187 12.03 -12.83 -6.13
C TYR A 187 12.93 -13.84 -6.86
N GLY A 188 12.75 -13.96 -8.18
CA GLY A 188 13.41 -14.97 -9.02
C GLY A 188 12.89 -16.39 -8.75
N ASP A 189 13.11 -17.27 -9.71
CA ASP A 189 12.78 -18.69 -9.55
C ASP A 189 13.76 -19.35 -8.57
N ARG A 190 13.24 -20.20 -7.69
CA ARG A 190 14.04 -20.94 -6.72
C ARG A 190 13.90 -22.43 -6.97
N GLN A 191 15.03 -23.13 -6.95
CA GLN A 191 15.07 -24.59 -7.07
C GLN A 191 15.84 -25.16 -5.89
N MET A 192 15.34 -26.25 -5.34
CA MET A 192 15.99 -27.02 -4.28
C MET A 192 16.07 -28.48 -4.73
N VAL A 193 17.26 -29.07 -4.63
CA VAL A 193 17.48 -30.49 -4.93
C VAL A 193 17.84 -31.20 -3.62
N LEU A 194 17.16 -32.31 -3.35
CA LEU A 194 17.35 -33.14 -2.17
C LEU A 194 17.53 -34.59 -2.59
N PRO A 195 18.37 -35.39 -1.90
CA PRO A 195 18.41 -36.83 -2.14
C PRO A 195 17.07 -37.47 -1.77
N LEU A 196 16.54 -38.34 -2.63
CA LEU A 196 15.30 -39.07 -2.41
C LEU A 196 15.38 -39.95 -1.16
N SER A 197 16.57 -40.54 -0.90
CA SER A 197 16.87 -41.33 0.30
C SER A 197 16.81 -40.56 1.61
N LYS A 198 16.81 -39.22 1.57
CA LYS A 198 16.69 -38.36 2.75
C LYS A 198 15.25 -37.93 3.03
N ILE A 199 14.26 -38.43 2.30
CA ILE A 199 12.86 -38.07 2.49
C ILE A 199 12.13 -39.22 3.17
N ASP A 200 11.64 -38.98 4.39
CA ASP A 200 10.93 -40.00 5.16
C ASP A 200 9.49 -40.16 4.66
N ARG A 201 8.78 -39.02 4.52
CA ARG A 201 7.36 -38.97 4.18
C ARG A 201 6.90 -37.58 3.76
N ALA A 202 5.73 -37.53 3.12
CA ALA A 202 4.90 -36.35 2.97
C ALA A 202 3.79 -36.33 4.03
N LEU A 203 3.35 -35.13 4.44
CA LEU A 203 2.18 -34.96 5.31
C LEU A 203 1.40 -33.69 5.00
N VAL A 204 0.10 -33.72 5.28
CA VAL A 204 -0.75 -32.54 5.30
C VAL A 204 -0.65 -31.89 6.69
N ARG A 205 -0.48 -30.56 6.73
CA ARG A 205 -0.45 -29.79 7.97
C ARG A 205 -1.48 -28.68 7.93
N GLU A 206 -2.27 -28.59 8.99
CA GLU A 206 -3.14 -27.43 9.24
C GLU A 206 -2.31 -26.21 9.63
N LEU A 207 -2.63 -25.08 9.03
CA LEU A 207 -2.03 -23.79 9.31
C LEU A 207 -2.73 -23.13 10.50
N PRO A 208 -2.03 -22.29 11.29
CA PRO A 208 -2.59 -21.66 12.49
C PRO A 208 -3.64 -20.57 12.20
N PHE A 209 -4.09 -20.43 10.96
CA PHE A 209 -5.08 -19.46 10.53
C PHE A 209 -6.19 -20.12 9.72
N SER A 210 -7.40 -19.57 9.86
CA SER A 210 -8.58 -19.99 9.10
C SER A 210 -8.97 -18.93 8.07
N LEU A 211 -9.38 -19.37 6.88
CA LEU A 211 -9.99 -18.51 5.86
C LEU A 211 -11.49 -18.80 5.83
N ASN A 212 -12.35 -17.78 5.93
CA ASN A 212 -13.81 -17.96 5.96
C ASN A 212 -14.28 -19.00 7.00
N ARG A 213 -13.68 -18.98 8.20
CA ARG A 213 -13.92 -19.94 9.30
C ARG A 213 -13.62 -21.40 8.95
N LYS A 214 -12.91 -21.67 7.85
CA LYS A 214 -12.44 -23.00 7.46
C LYS A 214 -10.93 -23.08 7.63
N SER A 215 -10.48 -24.21 8.17
CA SER A 215 -9.07 -24.56 8.28
C SER A 215 -8.40 -24.57 6.91
N VAL A 216 -7.12 -24.22 6.91
CA VAL A 216 -6.29 -24.13 5.70
C VAL A 216 -5.10 -25.05 5.89
N TYR A 217 -4.76 -25.78 4.84
CA TYR A 217 -3.78 -26.86 4.89
C TYR A 217 -2.65 -26.64 3.88
N ASN A 218 -1.48 -27.20 4.18
CA ASN A 218 -0.30 -27.28 3.32
C ASN A 218 0.24 -28.71 3.26
N ILE A 219 0.84 -29.07 2.13
CA ILE A 219 1.61 -30.31 1.98
C ILE A 219 3.08 -30.00 2.32
N HIS A 220 3.68 -30.84 3.15
CA HIS A 220 5.09 -30.78 3.51
C HIS A 220 5.81 -32.09 3.21
N LEU A 221 7.01 -32.04 2.65
CA LEU A 221 7.98 -33.12 2.76
C LEU A 221 8.70 -33.04 4.10
N VAL A 222 8.88 -34.20 4.70
CA VAL A 222 9.63 -34.39 5.94
C VAL A 222 10.92 -35.13 5.58
N PRO A 223 12.07 -34.42 5.56
CA PRO A 223 13.36 -35.08 5.45
C PRO A 223 13.71 -35.83 6.74
N SER A 224 14.54 -36.86 6.63
CA SER A 224 15.11 -37.63 7.75
C SER A 224 15.91 -36.75 8.73
N ALA A 225 16.51 -35.68 8.22
CA ALA A 225 17.15 -34.64 9.01
C ALA A 225 16.91 -33.26 8.41
N GLY A 226 16.61 -32.27 9.25
CA GLY A 226 16.50 -30.86 8.88
C GLY A 226 15.08 -30.31 8.83
N LYS A 227 14.90 -29.19 8.13
CA LYS A 227 13.63 -28.46 8.09
C LYS A 227 12.66 -29.08 7.07
N LYS A 228 11.39 -29.18 7.47
CA LYS A 228 10.29 -29.58 6.56
C LYS A 228 10.21 -28.62 5.38
N VAL A 229 9.97 -29.15 4.18
CA VAL A 229 9.88 -28.36 2.96
C VAL A 229 8.43 -28.28 2.49
N SER A 230 7.88 -27.07 2.40
CA SER A 230 6.52 -26.85 1.87
C SER A 230 6.48 -27.13 0.38
N LEU A 231 5.56 -27.99 -0.04
CA LEU A 231 5.33 -28.39 -1.43
C LEU A 231 4.12 -27.72 -2.07
N SER A 232 3.18 -27.25 -1.26
CA SER A 232 1.96 -26.62 -1.76
C SER A 232 1.82 -25.19 -1.26
N VAL A 233 0.91 -24.47 -1.91
CA VAL A 233 0.33 -23.24 -1.38
C VAL A 233 -0.83 -23.57 -0.44
N PRO A 234 -1.29 -22.64 0.42
CA PRO A 234 -2.41 -22.88 1.32
C PRO A 234 -3.72 -23.17 0.59
N SER A 235 -4.42 -24.24 0.99
CA SER A 235 -5.72 -24.65 0.43
C SER A 235 -6.68 -25.17 1.51
N GLN A 236 -7.99 -25.04 1.27
CA GLN A 236 -9.05 -25.59 2.13
C GLN A 236 -9.43 -27.04 1.76
N ASN A 237 -8.88 -27.58 0.66
CA ASN A 237 -9.24 -28.91 0.18
C ASN A 237 -8.35 -30.00 0.83
N LEU A 238 -8.72 -30.40 2.05
CA LEU A 238 -8.01 -31.44 2.80
C LEU A 238 -7.97 -32.77 2.05
N SER A 239 -9.11 -33.22 1.50
CA SER A 239 -9.23 -34.51 0.81
C SER A 239 -8.24 -34.63 -0.36
N GLN A 240 -8.20 -33.62 -1.22
CA GLN A 240 -7.25 -33.58 -2.34
C GLN A 240 -5.79 -33.57 -1.86
N TYR A 241 -5.48 -32.87 -0.76
CA TYR A 241 -4.11 -32.82 -0.24
C TYR A 241 -3.70 -34.14 0.39
N GLN A 242 -4.64 -34.84 1.03
CA GLN A 242 -4.42 -36.16 1.57
C GLN A 242 -4.15 -37.17 0.45
N GLU A 243 -4.95 -37.16 -0.62
CA GLU A 243 -4.73 -38.01 -1.81
C GLU A 243 -3.32 -37.84 -2.39
N ILE A 244 -2.87 -36.59 -2.56
CA ILE A 244 -1.52 -36.29 -3.06
C ILE A 244 -0.45 -36.81 -2.10
N VAL A 245 -0.65 -36.64 -0.79
CA VAL A 245 0.27 -37.14 0.24
C VAL A 245 0.34 -38.66 0.23
N ASP A 246 -0.78 -39.35 0.08
CA ASP A 246 -0.85 -40.80 0.05
C ASP A 246 -0.10 -41.36 -1.16
N VAL A 247 -0.35 -40.80 -2.36
CA VAL A 247 0.41 -41.17 -3.57
C VAL A 247 1.90 -40.90 -3.41
N THR A 248 2.27 -39.77 -2.81
CA THR A 248 3.68 -39.43 -2.57
C THR A 248 4.34 -40.43 -1.61
N ASN A 249 3.65 -40.79 -0.53
CA ASN A 249 4.15 -41.75 0.46
C ASN A 249 4.28 -43.16 -0.13
N ASP A 250 3.34 -43.60 -0.94
CA ASP A 250 3.42 -44.88 -1.63
C ASP A 250 4.58 -44.93 -2.63
N PHE A 251 4.84 -43.82 -3.34
CA PHE A 251 6.01 -43.69 -4.20
C PHE A 251 7.33 -43.76 -3.39
N LEU A 252 7.40 -43.13 -2.22
CA LEU A 252 8.58 -43.16 -1.35
C LEU A 252 8.83 -44.56 -0.75
N ARG A 253 7.80 -45.25 -0.29
CA ARG A 253 7.91 -46.60 0.30
C ARG A 253 8.46 -47.64 -0.65
N ARG A 254 8.14 -47.53 -1.94
CA ARG A 254 8.63 -48.44 -2.99
C ARG A 254 10.08 -48.15 -3.42
N TYR A 255 10.69 -47.07 -2.91
CA TYR A 255 12.09 -46.71 -3.16
C TYR A 255 13.02 -47.10 -2.01
N ALA A 256 12.51 -47.07 -0.77
CA ALA A 256 13.21 -47.54 0.43
C ALA A 256 13.41 -49.07 0.41
#